data_AF-A0A1G2DZF1-F1
#
_entry.id   AF-A0A1G2DZF1-F1
#
_cell.length_a   1.000
_cell.length_b   1.000
_cell.length_c   1.000
_cell.angle_alpha   90.00
_cell.angle_beta   90.00
_cell.angle_gamma   90.00
#
_symmetry.space_group_name_H-M   'P 1'
#
loop_
_entity.id
_entity.type
_entity.pdbx_description
1 polymer ?
#
loop_
_entity_poly.entity_id
_entity_poly.type
_entity_poly.pdbx_seq_one_letter_code
_entity_poly.pdbx_strand_id
1 'polypeptide(L)'
;MSSNDTLSNNKRKIGYWFGKKLSEEHKRKIGRASKGRAHTEEAKRKISEALKSRKHTEEHRRKNSESHKGKKLSEETKKKIGDFWRGKKKIFSEKHRRKIRELRLRYNKNWKGKCHTEETKRKISKAHQGMKKPWVIPPNNKMENNSNWQGGKSFELYGIDWTKTLKNLVRKRDNHVCCLCGKPQEDISHDVHHIDYDKKNCNLVNLVTLCRTRHLKTNKNKKYWIKYFQDKIYIPK
;
A
#
# COMPACT_ATOMS: atom_id res chain seq x y z
N MET A 1 62.29 20.51 37.93
CA MET A 1 61.12 20.22 38.79
C MET A 1 60.13 19.48 37.92
N SER A 2 60.11 18.15 38.05
CA SER A 2 59.33 17.25 37.18
C SER A 2 57.89 17.21 37.68
N SER A 3 56.94 17.58 36.82
CA SER A 3 55.51 17.58 37.12
C SER A 3 54.96 16.16 37.12
N ASN A 4 54.30 15.81 38.23
CA ASN A 4 53.70 14.51 38.50
C ASN A 4 52.56 14.15 37.54
N ASP A 5 52.80 13.24 36.61
CA ASP A 5 51.75 12.52 35.89
C ASP A 5 51.22 11.37 36.78
N THR A 6 50.19 11.67 37.56
CA THR A 6 49.43 10.65 38.31
C THR A 6 48.38 10.02 37.40
N LEU A 7 48.82 9.06 36.57
CA LEU A 7 47.93 8.12 35.90
C LEU A 7 47.25 7.25 36.97
N SER A 8 46.05 7.67 37.38
CA SER A 8 45.10 6.90 38.19
C SER A 8 44.83 5.55 37.52
N ASN A 9 45.54 4.53 37.98
CA ASN A 9 45.46 3.15 37.55
C ASN A 9 44.18 2.49 38.12
N ASN A 10 43.01 2.93 37.65
CA ASN A 10 41.72 2.43 38.12
C ASN A 10 41.35 1.13 37.39
N LYS A 11 42.10 0.06 37.65
CA LYS A 11 41.75 -1.31 37.21
C LYS A 11 40.51 -1.74 37.96
N ARG A 12 39.32 -1.54 37.37
CA ARG A 12 38.05 -2.07 37.86
C ARG A 12 38.20 -3.58 38.10
N LYS A 13 38.19 -4.01 39.37
CA LYS A 13 38.14 -5.43 39.73
C LYS A 13 36.91 -6.04 39.04
N ILE A 14 37.15 -6.98 38.14
CA ILE A 14 36.09 -7.74 37.47
C ILE A 14 35.31 -8.47 38.58
N GLY A 15 34.02 -8.15 38.72
CA GLY A 15 33.18 -8.74 39.75
C GLY A 15 33.10 -10.25 39.59
N TYR A 16 33.10 -10.99 40.70
CA TYR A 16 33.10 -12.47 40.75
C TYR A 16 32.06 -13.16 39.85
N TRP A 17 30.95 -12.48 39.56
CA TRP A 17 29.85 -12.99 38.73
C TRP A 17 30.00 -12.72 37.24
N PHE A 18 31.01 -11.93 36.83
CA PHE A 18 31.23 -11.61 35.43
C PHE A 18 31.59 -12.88 34.63
N GLY A 19 30.76 -13.20 33.64
CA GLY A 19 30.93 -14.39 32.79
C GLY A 19 30.33 -15.69 33.34
N LYS A 20 29.94 -15.76 34.62
CA LYS A 20 29.28 -16.96 35.18
C LYS A 20 27.82 -17.05 34.71
N LYS A 21 27.42 -18.20 34.18
CA LYS A 21 26.02 -18.47 33.80
C LYS A 21 25.24 -19.03 34.98
N LEU A 22 24.11 -18.41 35.32
CA LEU A 22 23.17 -18.95 36.30
C LEU A 22 22.58 -20.28 35.80
N SER A 23 22.36 -21.24 36.71
CA SER A 23 21.66 -22.48 36.39
C SER A 23 20.19 -22.21 36.03
N GLU A 24 19.58 -23.10 35.25
CA GLU A 24 18.16 -22.98 34.87
C GLU A 24 17.23 -22.98 36.09
N GLU A 25 17.55 -23.77 37.11
CA GLU A 25 16.80 -23.77 38.37
C GLU A 25 16.88 -22.40 39.08
N HIS A 26 18.06 -21.79 39.09
CA HIS A 26 18.27 -20.48 39.69
C HIS A 26 17.53 -19.37 38.92
N LYS A 27 17.57 -19.40 37.58
CA LYS A 27 16.77 -18.51 36.73
C LYS A 27 15.27 -18.67 37.00
N ARG A 28 14.81 -19.91 37.19
CA ARG A 28 13.40 -20.21 37.52
C ARG A 28 13.00 -19.65 38.89
N LYS A 29 13.86 -19.72 39.90
CA LYS A 29 13.63 -19.14 41.24
C LYS A 29 13.48 -17.61 41.16
N ILE A 30 14.39 -16.93 40.45
CA ILE A 30 14.31 -15.46 40.23
C ILE A 30 13.03 -15.10 39.47
N GLY A 31 12.70 -15.85 38.42
CA GLY A 31 11.50 -15.64 37.62
C GLY A 31 10.23 -15.78 38.45
N ARG A 32 10.13 -16.82 39.30
CA ARG A 32 8.99 -17.02 40.20
C ARG A 32 8.85 -15.89 41.22
N ALA A 33 9.94 -15.49 41.87
CA ALA A 33 9.94 -14.42 42.87
C ALA A 33 9.57 -13.03 42.31
N SER A 34 9.83 -12.80 41.03
CA SER A 34 9.55 -11.53 40.33
C SER A 34 8.20 -11.52 39.60
N LYS A 35 7.57 -12.69 39.42
CA LYS A 35 6.32 -12.82 38.68
C LYS A 35 5.20 -12.10 39.43
N GLY A 36 4.54 -11.16 38.75
CA GLY A 36 3.42 -10.39 39.32
C GLY A 36 3.83 -9.13 40.09
N ARG A 37 5.13 -8.84 40.24
CA ARG A 37 5.56 -7.54 40.79
C ARG A 37 5.24 -6.44 39.79
N ALA A 38 4.33 -5.55 40.16
CA ALA A 38 4.04 -4.32 39.43
C ALA A 38 4.63 -3.14 40.20
N HIS A 39 5.21 -2.19 39.47
CA HIS A 39 5.58 -0.91 40.09
C HIS A 39 4.31 -0.17 40.53
N THR A 40 4.35 0.39 41.73
CA THR A 40 3.35 1.37 42.20
C THR A 40 3.30 2.58 41.26
N GLU A 41 2.19 3.29 41.21
CA GLU A 41 2.06 4.51 40.39
C GLU A 41 3.11 5.57 40.75
N GLU A 42 3.47 5.70 42.04
CA GLU A 42 4.53 6.61 42.47
C GLU A 42 5.90 6.21 41.91
N ALA A 43 6.27 4.94 42.00
CA ALA A 43 7.50 4.42 41.41
C ALA A 43 7.53 4.60 39.87
N LYS A 44 6.42 4.35 39.18
CA LYS A 44 6.31 4.61 37.74
C LYS A 44 6.52 6.09 37.42
N ARG A 45 5.96 7.00 38.24
CA ARG A 45 6.13 8.44 38.09
C ARG A 45 7.61 8.85 38.26
N LYS A 46 8.28 8.40 39.33
CA LYS A 46 9.71 8.68 39.56
C LYS A 46 10.60 8.19 38.41
N ILE A 47 10.34 6.97 37.90
CA ILE A 47 11.05 6.42 36.75
C ILE A 47 10.78 7.27 35.48
N SER A 48 9.54 7.66 35.24
CA SER A 48 9.18 8.49 34.09
C SER A 48 9.85 9.86 34.14
N GLU A 49 9.83 10.53 35.30
CA GLU A 49 10.48 11.82 35.53
C GLU A 49 12.00 11.74 35.32
N ALA A 50 12.66 10.71 35.86
CA ALA A 50 14.10 10.48 35.67
C ALA A 50 14.48 10.20 34.20
N LEU A 51 13.58 9.61 33.40
CA LEU A 51 13.82 9.32 31.99
C LEU A 51 13.48 10.49 31.06
N LYS A 52 12.58 11.40 31.43
CA LYS A 52 12.16 12.55 30.61
C LYS A 52 13.32 13.46 30.21
N SER A 53 14.35 13.59 31.05
CA SER A 53 15.51 14.46 30.81
C SER A 53 16.67 13.76 30.09
N ARG A 54 16.63 12.43 29.96
CA ARG A 54 17.67 11.68 29.25
C ARG A 54 17.45 11.78 27.74
N LYS A 55 18.10 12.76 27.11
CA LYS A 55 18.23 12.82 25.66
C LYS A 55 19.48 12.03 25.24
N HIS A 56 19.35 11.21 24.21
CA HIS A 56 20.54 10.62 23.59
C HIS A 56 21.41 11.75 23.02
N THR A 57 22.66 11.79 23.45
CA THR A 57 23.66 12.70 22.88
C THR A 57 23.84 12.42 21.39
N GLU A 58 24.33 13.41 20.65
CA GLU A 58 24.62 13.23 19.24
C GLU A 58 25.60 12.07 19.00
N GLU A 59 26.60 11.96 19.86
CA GLU A 59 27.56 10.86 19.83
C GLU A 59 26.89 9.49 20.03
N HIS A 60 25.92 9.38 20.96
CA HIS A 60 25.20 8.14 21.19
C HIS A 60 24.29 7.78 20.00
N ARG A 61 23.63 8.78 19.40
CA ARG A 61 22.82 8.58 18.17
C ARG A 61 23.70 8.14 17.00
N ARG A 62 24.87 8.74 16.83
CA ARG A 62 25.86 8.36 15.82
C ARG A 62 26.31 6.91 16.00
N LYS A 63 26.71 6.51 17.22
CA LYS A 63 27.13 5.12 17.52
C LYS A 63 26.01 4.10 17.21
N ASN A 64 24.77 4.41 17.59
CA ASN A 64 23.64 3.53 17.25
C ASN A 64 23.42 3.45 15.73
N SER A 65 23.45 4.59 15.02
CA SER A 65 23.33 4.63 13.56
C SER A 65 24.41 3.81 12.87
N GLU A 66 25.68 4.01 13.23
CA GLU A 66 26.83 3.28 12.69
C GLU A 66 26.73 1.78 12.96
N SER A 67 26.35 1.38 14.18
CA SER A 67 26.23 -0.03 14.53
C SER A 67 25.14 -0.78 13.74
N HIS A 68 24.15 -0.06 13.21
CA HIS A 68 23.09 -0.62 12.37
C HIS A 68 23.32 -0.40 10.87
N LYS A 69 24.24 0.50 10.49
CA LYS A 69 24.54 0.82 9.10
C LYS A 69 25.08 -0.43 8.39
N GLY A 70 24.44 -0.80 7.28
CA GLY A 70 24.87 -1.92 6.43
C GLY A 70 24.54 -3.33 6.94
N LYS A 71 23.98 -3.49 8.15
CA LYS A 71 23.56 -4.81 8.65
C LYS A 71 22.37 -5.33 7.84
N LYS A 72 22.59 -6.40 7.08
CA LYS A 72 21.52 -7.17 6.42
C LYS A 72 21.01 -8.24 7.38
N LEU A 73 19.69 -8.36 7.48
CA LEU A 73 19.07 -9.48 8.20
C LEU A 73 19.44 -10.80 7.52
N SER A 74 19.75 -11.83 8.31
CA SER A 74 19.96 -13.18 7.79
C SER A 74 18.67 -13.74 7.17
N GLU A 75 18.80 -14.65 6.21
CA GLU A 75 17.64 -15.29 5.59
C GLU A 75 16.76 -16.03 6.61
N GLU A 76 17.37 -16.65 7.62
CA GLU A 76 16.65 -17.28 8.72
C GLU A 76 15.80 -16.26 9.51
N THR A 77 16.35 -15.08 9.78
CA THR A 77 15.63 -14.03 10.51
C THR A 77 14.48 -13.46 9.66
N LYS A 78 14.72 -13.27 8.35
CA LYS A 78 13.67 -12.83 7.41
C LYS A 78 12.54 -13.85 7.33
N LYS A 79 12.86 -15.15 7.29
CA LYS A 79 11.88 -16.24 7.30
C LYS A 79 11.02 -16.22 8.55
N LYS A 80 11.64 -16.11 9.74
CA LYS A 80 10.93 -15.99 11.03
C LYS A 80 9.97 -14.80 11.06
N ILE A 81 10.39 -13.64 10.56
CA ILE A 81 9.52 -12.45 10.45
C ILE A 81 8.37 -12.72 9.47
N GLY A 82 8.67 -13.29 8.30
CA GLY A 82 7.68 -13.61 7.28
C GLY A 82 6.60 -14.56 7.78
N ASP A 83 7.00 -15.66 8.41
CA ASP A 83 6.09 -16.68 8.94
C ASP A 83 5.23 -16.14 10.09
N PHE A 84 5.79 -15.26 10.94
CA PHE A 84 5.02 -14.62 11.99
C PHE A 84 3.86 -13.76 11.47
N TRP A 85 4.04 -13.08 10.33
CA TRP A 85 3.04 -12.22 9.71
C TRP A 85 2.15 -12.95 8.70
N ARG A 86 2.55 -14.14 8.23
CA ARG A 86 1.77 -14.96 7.29
C ARG A 86 0.40 -15.27 7.89
N GLY A 87 -0.66 -14.99 7.15
CA GLY A 87 -2.05 -15.20 7.58
C GLY A 87 -2.59 -14.21 8.63
N LYS A 88 -1.75 -13.40 9.27
CA LYS A 88 -2.21 -12.34 10.18
C LYS A 88 -2.65 -11.12 9.39
N LYS A 89 -3.96 -10.88 9.30
CA LYS A 89 -4.48 -9.57 8.88
C LYS A 89 -4.03 -8.54 9.92
N LYS A 90 -3.43 -7.42 9.48
CA LYS A 90 -3.23 -6.24 10.33
C LYS A 90 -4.60 -5.63 10.65
N ILE A 91 -5.32 -6.24 11.58
CA ILE A 91 -6.58 -5.73 12.08
C ILE A 91 -6.22 -4.74 13.19
N PHE A 92 -6.11 -3.47 12.82
CA PHE A 92 -6.11 -2.43 13.83
C PHE A 92 -7.48 -2.42 14.51
N SER A 93 -7.51 -2.51 15.84
CA SER A 93 -8.75 -2.33 16.59
C SER A 93 -9.37 -0.97 16.29
N GLU A 94 -10.68 -0.83 16.47
CA GLU A 94 -11.37 0.43 16.20
C GLU A 94 -10.80 1.58 17.04
N LYS A 95 -10.43 1.28 18.30
CA LYS A 95 -9.70 2.19 19.19
C LYS A 95 -8.35 2.65 18.59
N HIS A 96 -7.62 1.75 17.94
CA HIS A 96 -6.36 2.07 17.28
C HIS A 96 -6.57 2.90 16.02
N ARG A 97 -7.57 2.57 15.19
CA ARG A 97 -7.95 3.34 14.00
C ARG A 97 -8.37 4.77 14.36
N ARG A 98 -9.21 4.92 15.38
CA ARG A 98 -9.63 6.23 15.91
C ARG A 98 -8.43 7.06 16.36
N LYS A 99 -7.50 6.47 17.13
CA LYS A 99 -6.30 7.18 17.59
C LYS A 99 -5.40 7.65 16.44
N ILE A 100 -5.25 6.85 15.39
CA ILE A 100 -4.53 7.28 14.17
C ILE A 100 -5.25 8.45 13.48
N ARG A 101 -6.59 8.39 13.38
CA ARG A 101 -7.40 9.47 12.78
C ARG A 101 -7.25 10.78 13.56
N GLU A 102 -7.32 10.72 14.89
CA GLU A 102 -7.15 11.87 15.78
C GLU A 102 -5.75 12.48 15.67
N LEU A 103 -4.70 11.66 15.65
CA LEU A 103 -3.33 12.14 15.49
C LEU A 103 -3.12 12.83 14.13
N ARG A 104 -3.70 12.27 13.06
CA ARG A 104 -3.69 12.91 11.73
C ARG A 104 -4.41 14.25 11.75
N LEU A 105 -5.58 14.35 12.38
CA LEU A 105 -6.31 15.62 12.47
C LEU A 105 -5.59 16.65 13.34
N ARG A 106 -4.90 16.23 14.41
CA ARG A 106 -4.20 17.12 15.35
C ARG A 106 -2.90 17.68 14.77
N TYR A 107 -2.05 16.82 14.18
CA TYR A 107 -0.72 17.22 13.71
C TYR A 107 -0.67 17.62 12.23
N ASN A 108 -1.68 17.27 11.44
CA ASN A 108 -1.70 17.52 9.99
C ASN A 108 -2.54 18.75 9.59
N LYS A 109 -2.97 19.60 10.54
CA LYS A 109 -3.68 20.86 10.25
C LYS A 109 -2.92 21.74 9.27
N ASN A 110 -1.59 21.79 9.40
CA ASN A 110 -0.72 22.64 8.57
C ASN A 110 -0.54 22.15 7.12
N TRP A 111 -1.01 20.95 6.79
CA TRP A 111 -0.93 20.36 5.45
C TRP A 111 -2.31 20.24 4.77
N LYS A 112 -3.40 20.62 5.46
CA LYS A 112 -4.73 20.63 4.86
C LYS A 112 -4.78 21.73 3.78
N GLY A 113 -4.88 21.32 2.52
CA GLY A 113 -4.94 22.25 1.37
C GLY A 113 -3.59 22.74 0.85
N LYS A 114 -2.45 22.32 1.43
CA LYS A 114 -1.13 22.66 0.88
C LYS A 114 -0.77 21.71 -0.25
N CYS A 115 -0.75 22.23 -1.47
CA CYS A 115 -0.12 21.60 -2.62
C CYS A 115 1.35 22.04 -2.69
N HIS A 116 2.25 21.14 -3.11
CA HIS A 116 3.61 21.54 -3.43
C HIS A 116 3.59 22.58 -4.55
N THR A 117 4.44 23.61 -4.44
CA THR A 117 4.68 24.55 -5.56
C THR A 117 5.25 23.79 -6.75
N GLU A 118 5.05 24.29 -7.97
CA GLU A 118 5.61 23.66 -9.18
C GLU A 118 7.13 23.51 -9.10
N GLU A 119 7.82 24.50 -8.53
CA GLU A 119 9.25 24.43 -8.28
C GLU A 119 9.63 23.29 -7.31
N THR A 120 8.87 23.13 -6.22
CA THR A 120 9.09 22.04 -5.26
C THR A 120 8.82 20.68 -5.89
N LYS A 121 7.74 20.56 -6.69
CA LYS A 121 7.45 19.34 -7.47
C LYS A 121 8.60 19.03 -8.42
N ARG A 122 9.18 20.03 -9.09
CA ARG A 122 10.33 19.87 -9.98
C ARG A 122 11.57 19.38 -9.22
N LYS A 123 11.87 19.94 -8.05
CA LYS A 123 12.99 19.50 -7.19
C LYS A 123 12.83 18.05 -6.74
N ILE A 124 11.63 17.66 -6.29
CA ILE A 124 11.32 16.27 -5.91
C ILE A 124 11.44 15.33 -7.12
N SER A 125 10.94 15.75 -8.29
CA SER A 125 11.03 14.98 -9.55
C SER A 125 12.49 14.72 -9.94
N LYS A 126 13.34 15.77 -9.94
CA LYS A 126 14.78 15.66 -10.22
C LYS A 126 15.49 14.74 -9.21
N ALA A 127 15.17 14.83 -7.92
CA ALA A 127 15.76 13.97 -6.90
C ALA A 127 15.38 12.49 -7.08
N HIS A 128 14.21 12.20 -7.65
CA HIS A 128 13.75 10.84 -7.91
C HIS A 128 14.17 10.29 -9.28
N GLN A 129 14.72 11.12 -10.18
CA GLN A 129 15.27 10.64 -11.45
C GLN A 129 16.44 9.69 -11.19
N GLY A 130 16.36 8.47 -11.76
CA GLY A 130 17.41 7.45 -11.64
C GLY A 130 17.39 6.60 -10.36
N MET A 131 16.55 6.91 -9.37
CA MET A 131 16.39 6.04 -8.20
C MET A 131 15.68 4.74 -8.59
N LYS A 132 16.41 3.62 -8.61
CA LYS A 132 15.82 2.27 -8.78
C LYS A 132 14.93 1.97 -7.57
N LYS A 133 13.60 2.04 -7.70
CA LYS A 133 12.74 1.54 -6.62
C LYS A 133 12.68 0.00 -6.73
N PRO A 134 12.94 -0.74 -5.65
CA PRO A 134 13.02 -2.21 -5.66
C PRO A 134 11.73 -2.93 -6.08
N TRP A 135 10.60 -2.22 -6.11
CA TRP A 135 9.26 -2.75 -6.40
C TRP A 135 8.62 -2.06 -7.61
N VAL A 136 9.38 -1.33 -8.43
CA VAL A 136 8.83 -0.76 -9.68
C VAL A 136 8.56 -1.91 -10.63
N ILE A 137 7.27 -2.22 -10.82
CA ILE A 137 6.79 -2.85 -12.04
C ILE A 137 7.41 -2.04 -13.19
N PRO A 138 8.22 -2.63 -14.07
CA PRO A 138 8.97 -1.89 -15.07
C PRO A 138 8.04 -0.92 -15.83
N PRO A 139 8.53 0.28 -16.22
CA PRO A 139 7.73 1.26 -16.96
C PRO A 139 7.22 0.76 -18.32
N ASN A 140 7.58 -0.46 -18.69
CA ASN A 140 7.39 -1.07 -20.00
C ASN A 140 5.95 -1.53 -20.30
N ASN A 141 4.95 -1.26 -19.46
CA ASN A 141 3.55 -1.57 -19.80
C ASN A 141 2.68 -0.31 -19.89
N LYS A 142 3.26 0.84 -20.25
CA LYS A 142 2.52 2.08 -20.49
C LYS A 142 2.58 2.44 -21.97
N MET A 143 1.46 2.93 -22.49
CA MET A 143 1.32 3.39 -23.88
C MET A 143 1.84 2.31 -24.85
N GLU A 144 2.67 2.68 -25.81
CA GLU A 144 3.22 1.81 -26.87
C GLU A 144 3.95 0.58 -26.36
N ASN A 145 4.49 0.62 -25.14
CA ASN A 145 5.19 -0.54 -24.58
C ASN A 145 4.21 -1.62 -24.04
N ASN A 146 2.94 -1.27 -23.82
CA ASN A 146 1.91 -2.26 -23.45
C ASN A 146 1.51 -3.07 -24.68
N SER A 147 1.59 -4.41 -24.61
CA SER A 147 1.13 -5.30 -25.70
C SER A 147 -0.35 -5.13 -26.07
N ASN A 148 -1.16 -4.57 -25.17
CA ASN A 148 -2.57 -4.23 -25.43
C ASN A 148 -2.76 -2.84 -26.05
N TRP A 149 -1.68 -2.08 -26.30
CA TRP A 149 -1.74 -0.79 -26.97
C TRP A 149 -2.21 -0.96 -28.40
N GLN A 150 -3.21 -0.17 -28.79
CA GLN A 150 -3.79 -0.22 -30.14
C GLN A 150 -3.62 1.13 -30.83
N GLY A 151 -2.44 1.74 -30.75
CA GLY A 151 -2.15 2.98 -31.49
C GLY A 151 -3.04 4.16 -31.11
N GLY A 152 -3.44 4.27 -29.83
CA GLY A 152 -4.24 5.41 -29.38
C GLY A 152 -5.74 5.30 -29.62
N LYS A 153 -6.27 4.15 -30.05
CA LYS A 153 -7.74 3.93 -30.21
C LYS A 153 -8.58 4.37 -29.02
N SER A 154 -8.05 4.35 -27.79
CA SER A 154 -8.77 4.86 -26.62
C SER A 154 -9.01 6.38 -26.66
N PHE A 155 -8.12 7.14 -27.29
CA PHE A 155 -8.16 8.60 -27.41
C PHE A 155 -9.07 9.11 -28.53
N GLU A 156 -9.46 8.24 -29.46
CA GLU A 156 -10.44 8.58 -30.50
C GLU A 156 -11.74 9.06 -29.87
N LEU A 157 -12.25 10.19 -30.35
CA LEU A 157 -13.52 10.76 -29.94
C LEU A 157 -14.67 9.86 -30.38
N TYR A 158 -15.71 9.80 -29.55
CA TYR A 158 -16.97 9.20 -29.96
C TYR A 158 -17.72 10.12 -30.91
N GLY A 159 -18.66 9.57 -31.69
CA GLY A 159 -19.60 10.37 -32.46
C GLY A 159 -20.44 11.30 -31.57
N ILE A 160 -20.95 12.39 -32.15
CA ILE A 160 -21.78 13.37 -31.43
C ILE A 160 -23.04 12.74 -30.81
N ASP A 161 -23.53 11.66 -31.44
CA ASP A 161 -24.71 10.93 -31.00
C ASP A 161 -24.49 10.05 -29.78
N TRP A 162 -23.23 9.88 -29.31
CA TRP A 162 -22.88 9.06 -28.15
C TRP A 162 -23.25 9.71 -26.81
N THR A 163 -24.53 10.00 -26.65
CA THR A 163 -25.11 10.75 -25.55
C THR A 163 -25.56 9.84 -24.40
N LYS A 164 -25.79 10.44 -23.23
CA LYS A 164 -26.41 9.72 -22.09
C LYS A 164 -27.81 9.20 -22.45
N THR A 165 -28.56 9.98 -23.23
CA THR A 165 -29.90 9.63 -23.72
C THR A 165 -29.86 8.37 -24.57
N LEU A 166 -28.98 8.31 -25.58
CA LEU A 166 -28.81 7.11 -26.41
C LEU A 166 -28.47 5.88 -25.57
N LYS A 167 -27.53 6.00 -24.63
CA LYS A 167 -27.15 4.88 -23.75
C LYS A 167 -28.32 4.40 -22.91
N ASN A 168 -29.16 5.30 -22.43
CA ASN A 168 -30.34 4.94 -21.65
C ASN A 168 -31.41 4.27 -22.51
N LEU A 169 -31.59 4.70 -23.77
CA LEU A 169 -32.49 4.04 -24.72
C LEU A 169 -32.08 2.59 -24.98
N VAL A 170 -30.78 2.35 -25.22
CA VAL A 170 -30.24 0.99 -25.43
C VAL A 170 -30.46 0.11 -24.19
N ARG A 171 -30.18 0.63 -22.99
CA ARG A 171 -30.43 -0.11 -21.74
C ARG A 171 -31.91 -0.42 -21.54
N LYS A 172 -32.80 0.54 -21.83
CA LYS A 172 -34.24 0.34 -21.72
C LYS A 172 -34.74 -0.73 -22.69
N ARG A 173 -34.26 -0.70 -23.94
CA ARG A 173 -34.54 -1.74 -24.96
C ARG A 173 -34.12 -3.12 -24.46
N ASP A 174 -32.94 -3.21 -23.86
CA ASP A 174 -32.38 -4.47 -23.35
C ASP A 174 -32.92 -4.85 -21.96
N ASN A 175 -33.99 -4.17 -21.50
CA ASN A 175 -34.63 -4.36 -20.19
C ASN A 175 -33.66 -4.26 -18.99
N HIS A 176 -32.61 -3.45 -19.11
CA HIS A 176 -31.52 -3.35 -18.14
C HIS A 176 -30.82 -4.69 -17.83
N VAL A 177 -30.91 -5.65 -18.75
CA VAL A 177 -30.27 -6.97 -18.61
C VAL A 177 -29.06 -7.04 -19.52
N CYS A 178 -27.98 -7.68 -19.06
CA CYS A 178 -26.83 -7.95 -19.90
C CYS A 178 -27.21 -8.93 -21.03
N CYS A 179 -27.10 -8.52 -22.28
CA CYS A 179 -27.49 -9.33 -23.44
C CYS A 179 -26.66 -10.60 -23.62
N LEU A 180 -25.47 -10.67 -23.00
CA LEU A 180 -24.59 -11.84 -23.13
C LEU A 180 -24.80 -12.89 -22.03
N CYS A 181 -25.14 -12.48 -20.81
CA CYS A 181 -25.23 -13.43 -19.68
C CYS A 181 -26.53 -13.35 -18.88
N GLY A 182 -27.49 -12.53 -19.29
CA GLY A 182 -28.79 -12.43 -18.63
C GLY A 182 -28.76 -11.79 -17.24
N LYS A 183 -27.60 -11.28 -16.79
CA LYS A 183 -27.51 -10.66 -15.46
C LYS A 183 -28.32 -9.35 -15.44
N PRO A 184 -29.27 -9.15 -14.50
CA PRO A 184 -29.96 -7.88 -14.33
C PRO A 184 -29.03 -6.80 -13.77
N GLN A 185 -29.32 -5.54 -14.09
CA GLN A 185 -28.60 -4.40 -13.53
C GLN A 185 -28.94 -4.25 -12.04
N GLU A 186 -27.93 -3.97 -11.22
CA GLU A 186 -28.05 -3.65 -9.78
C GLU A 186 -27.79 -2.14 -9.59
N ASP A 187 -27.09 -1.73 -8.53
CA ASP A 187 -26.78 -0.32 -8.22
C ASP A 187 -25.95 0.39 -9.29
N ILE A 188 -25.17 -0.37 -10.08
CA ILE A 188 -24.28 0.16 -11.12
C ILE A 188 -24.89 -0.10 -12.49
N SER A 189 -25.04 0.97 -13.29
CA SER A 189 -25.54 0.86 -14.66
C SER A 189 -24.63 -0.02 -15.53
N HIS A 190 -25.22 -0.90 -16.32
CA HIS A 190 -24.48 -1.66 -17.33
C HIS A 190 -23.84 -0.74 -18.39
N ASP A 191 -22.75 -1.21 -19.00
CA ASP A 191 -22.03 -0.51 -20.05
C ASP A 191 -22.75 -0.75 -21.41
N VAL A 192 -22.72 0.25 -22.30
CA VAL A 192 -23.21 0.10 -23.68
C VAL A 192 -22.00 -0.08 -24.60
N HIS A 193 -22.02 -1.14 -25.40
CA HIS A 193 -20.92 -1.56 -26.25
C HIS A 193 -21.28 -1.38 -27.73
N HIS A 194 -20.31 -0.95 -28.54
CA HIS A 194 -20.40 -0.98 -30.01
C HIS A 194 -19.98 -2.37 -30.49
N ILE A 195 -20.85 -3.05 -31.24
CA ILE A 195 -20.61 -4.43 -31.71
C ILE A 195 -19.48 -4.47 -32.74
N ASP A 196 -19.45 -3.51 -33.67
CA ASP A 196 -18.39 -3.36 -34.68
C ASP A 196 -17.10 -2.70 -34.16
N TYR A 197 -17.11 -2.23 -32.90
CA TYR A 197 -16.03 -1.45 -32.27
C TYR A 197 -15.73 -0.11 -32.94
N ASP A 198 -16.60 0.39 -33.82
CA ASP A 198 -16.53 1.74 -34.36
C ASP A 198 -17.27 2.69 -33.41
N LYS A 199 -16.52 3.59 -32.78
CA LYS A 199 -17.04 4.59 -31.82
C LYS A 199 -17.97 5.64 -32.46
N LYS A 200 -18.04 5.70 -33.78
CA LYS A 200 -18.91 6.60 -34.53
C LYS A 200 -20.21 5.95 -34.95
N ASN A 201 -20.28 4.62 -35.01
CA ASN A 201 -21.49 3.90 -35.42
C ASN A 201 -22.49 3.74 -34.26
N CYS A 202 -23.24 4.81 -34.00
CA CYS A 202 -24.25 4.87 -32.94
C CYS A 202 -25.62 4.29 -33.33
N ASN A 203 -25.72 3.50 -34.42
CA ASN A 203 -26.98 2.86 -34.79
C ASN A 203 -27.44 1.90 -33.66
N LEU A 204 -28.71 1.98 -33.26
CA LEU A 204 -29.26 1.18 -32.17
C LEU A 204 -28.97 -0.32 -32.33
N VAL A 205 -29.04 -0.88 -33.55
CA VAL A 205 -28.76 -2.32 -33.76
C VAL A 205 -27.29 -2.68 -33.57
N ASN A 206 -26.37 -1.72 -33.70
CA ASN A 206 -24.94 -1.89 -33.46
C ASN A 206 -24.57 -1.72 -31.97
N LEU A 207 -25.53 -1.34 -31.11
CA LEU A 207 -25.31 -1.11 -29.70
C LEU A 207 -25.93 -2.21 -28.84
N VAL A 208 -25.21 -2.63 -27.79
CA VAL A 208 -25.66 -3.71 -26.89
C VAL A 208 -25.33 -3.42 -25.43
N THR A 209 -26.26 -3.76 -24.52
CA THR A 209 -26.08 -3.62 -23.07
C THR A 209 -25.30 -4.80 -22.49
N LEU A 210 -24.17 -4.53 -21.82
CA LEU A 210 -23.31 -5.54 -21.21
C LEU A 210 -22.95 -5.20 -19.77
N CYS A 211 -22.94 -6.20 -18.88
CA CYS A 211 -22.36 -6.01 -17.56
C CYS A 211 -20.85 -5.82 -17.64
N ARG A 212 -20.25 -5.19 -16.63
CA ARG A 212 -18.83 -4.81 -16.62
C ARG A 212 -17.90 -5.96 -17.03
N THR A 213 -18.14 -7.15 -16.48
CA THR A 213 -17.35 -8.35 -16.76
C THR A 213 -17.43 -8.77 -18.22
N ARG A 214 -18.63 -8.71 -18.82
CA ARG A 214 -18.83 -9.08 -20.22
C ARG A 214 -18.32 -7.99 -21.17
N HIS A 215 -18.52 -6.72 -20.83
CA HIS A 215 -17.95 -5.59 -21.57
C HIS A 215 -16.41 -5.69 -21.67
N LEU A 216 -15.73 -6.04 -20.56
CA LEU A 216 -14.28 -6.27 -20.58
C LEU A 216 -13.89 -7.51 -21.40
N LYS A 217 -14.70 -8.58 -21.35
CA LYS A 217 -14.48 -9.81 -22.12
C LYS A 217 -14.55 -9.55 -23.63
N THR A 218 -15.54 -8.79 -24.09
CA THR A 218 -15.77 -8.53 -25.52
C THR A 218 -14.68 -7.65 -26.12
N ASN A 219 -13.92 -6.87 -25.35
CA ASN A 219 -12.81 -6.08 -25.91
C ASN A 219 -11.64 -6.93 -26.46
N LYS A 220 -11.58 -8.23 -26.15
CA LYS A 220 -10.58 -9.17 -26.67
C LYS A 220 -11.17 -10.02 -27.79
N ASN A 221 -10.36 -10.38 -28.79
CA ASN A 221 -10.79 -11.19 -29.94
C ASN A 221 -12.01 -10.60 -30.67
N LYS A 222 -11.88 -9.34 -31.14
CA LYS A 222 -12.96 -8.55 -31.76
C LYS A 222 -13.65 -9.30 -32.91
N LYS A 223 -12.88 -9.97 -33.78
CA LYS A 223 -13.42 -10.74 -34.93
C LYS A 223 -14.45 -11.77 -34.49
N TYR A 224 -14.17 -12.52 -33.42
CA TYR A 224 -15.11 -13.51 -32.88
C TYR A 224 -16.39 -12.86 -32.37
N TRP A 225 -16.28 -11.76 -31.62
CA TRP A 225 -17.45 -11.11 -31.01
C TRP A 225 -18.32 -10.37 -32.02
N ILE A 226 -17.72 -9.75 -33.04
CA ILE A 226 -18.47 -9.16 -34.17
C ILE A 226 -19.37 -10.25 -34.77
N LYS A 227 -18.79 -11.40 -35.14
CA LYS A 227 -19.52 -12.53 -35.69
C LYS A 227 -20.59 -13.06 -34.73
N TYR A 228 -20.23 -13.28 -33.45
CA TYR A 228 -21.16 -13.76 -32.43
C TYR A 228 -22.39 -12.87 -32.29
N PHE A 229 -22.21 -11.54 -32.23
CA PHE A 229 -23.33 -10.62 -32.09
C PHE A 229 -24.13 -10.48 -33.37
N GLN A 230 -23.48 -10.48 -34.54
CA GLN A 230 -24.18 -10.53 -35.84
C GLN A 230 -25.08 -11.77 -35.91
N ASP A 231 -24.55 -12.96 -35.62
CA ASP A 231 -25.31 -14.22 -35.65
C ASP A 231 -26.45 -14.24 -34.62
N LYS A 232 -26.29 -13.57 -33.47
CA LYS A 232 -27.31 -13.51 -32.41
C LYS A 232 -28.38 -12.44 -32.61
N ILE A 233 -28.10 -11.37 -33.34
CA ILE A 233 -29.08 -10.32 -33.68
C ILE A 233 -30.11 -10.84 -34.68
N TYR A 234 -29.76 -11.84 -35.49
CA TYR A 234 -30.66 -12.49 -36.45
C TYR A 234 -31.57 -13.58 -35.86
N ILE A 235 -31.58 -13.77 -34.54
CA ILE A 235 -32.55 -14.66 -33.89
C ILE A 235 -33.65 -13.77 -33.29
N PRO A 236 -34.85 -13.72 -33.89
CA PRO A 236 -35.96 -12.97 -33.31
C PRO A 236 -36.24 -13.51 -31.91
N LYS A 237 -36.39 -12.60 -30.95
CA LYS A 237 -36.96 -12.92 -29.64
C LYS A 237 -38.46 -12.69 -29.68
#